data_AF-A0A293LRP6-F1
#
_entry.id   AF-A0A293LRP6-F1
#
_cell.length_a   1.000
_cell.length_b   1.000
_cell.length_c   1.000
_cell.angle_alpha   90.00
_cell.angle_beta   90.00
_cell.angle_gamma   90.00
#
_symmetry.space_group_name_H-M   'P 1'
#
loop_
_entity.id
_entity.type
_entity.pdbx_description
1 polymer ?
#
loop_
_entity_poly.entity_id
_entity_poly.type
_entity_poly.pdbx_seq_one_letter_code
_entity_poly.pdbx_strand_id
1 'polypeptide(L)'
;MMWVRGNRRDYDQWAENGATGWSYDEVLPYFKSIETFHIPEYANNGYHGDKGEIDIGYTSEHSRSNDAFLRGCGELGYEYVDYNGPTQTGYSRVQFNIKDGLRVSSAKGFILSIIKSRPNLHITLESIATKIEFEGKRAVGVHFEKYGSIHFIRARREVILSAGALGSAQLLMLSGVGPKEQ
;
A
#
# COMPACT_ATOMS: atom_id res chain seq x y z
N MET A 1 -7.15 -5.45 -7.22
CA MET A 1 -7.20 -4.12 -7.86
C MET A 1 -8.20 -3.22 -7.18
N MET A 2 -9.07 -3.72 -6.29
CA MET A 2 -9.96 -2.85 -5.52
C MET A 2 -9.13 -1.85 -4.71
N TRP A 3 -9.49 -0.58 -4.80
CA TRP A 3 -8.90 0.51 -4.03
C TRP A 3 -9.84 0.82 -2.87
N VAL A 4 -9.46 0.43 -1.66
CA VAL A 4 -10.25 0.58 -0.44
C VAL A 4 -9.32 0.98 0.69
N ARG A 5 -9.64 2.08 1.38
CA ARG A 5 -8.81 2.65 2.46
C ARG A 5 -9.14 2.11 3.85
N GLY A 6 -10.21 1.34 4.02
CA GLY A 6 -10.70 0.97 5.36
C GLY A 6 -11.52 2.08 6.01
N ASN A 7 -11.84 1.92 7.29
CA ASN A 7 -12.65 2.85 8.06
C ASN A 7 -11.77 3.82 8.86
N ARG A 8 -12.24 5.06 9.08
CA ARG A 8 -11.60 6.03 10.00
C ARG A 8 -11.26 5.39 11.34
N ARG A 9 -12.20 4.63 11.89
CA ARG A 9 -12.07 3.96 13.18
C ARG A 9 -10.89 2.99 13.24
N ASP A 10 -10.49 2.37 12.13
CA ASP A 10 -9.36 1.44 12.10
C ASP A 10 -8.06 2.17 12.47
N TYR A 11 -7.86 3.38 11.94
CA TYR A 11 -6.67 4.20 12.15
C TYR A 11 -6.69 4.91 13.51
N ASP A 12 -7.86 5.45 13.89
CA ASP A 12 -8.03 6.06 15.21
C ASP A 12 -7.76 5.01 16.31
N GLN A 13 -8.23 3.77 16.12
CA GLN A 13 -7.93 2.66 17.02
C GLN A 13 -6.42 2.32 17.04
N TRP A 14 -5.69 2.42 15.93
CA TRP A 14 -4.23 2.25 15.96
C TRP A 14 -3.56 3.30 16.84
N ALA A 15 -3.94 4.56 16.69
CA ALA A 15 -3.41 5.66 17.50
C ALA A 15 -3.72 5.46 18.99
N GLU A 16 -4.96 5.08 19.32
CA GLU A 16 -5.38 4.74 20.69
C GLU A 16 -4.59 3.57 21.29
N ASN A 17 -4.17 2.60 20.47
CA ASN A 17 -3.35 1.46 20.89
C ASN A 17 -1.83 1.73 20.86
N GLY A 18 -1.42 3.00 20.77
CA GLY A 18 -0.04 3.42 20.94
C GLY A 18 0.72 3.73 19.64
N ALA A 19 0.10 3.57 18.46
CA ALA A 19 0.67 4.04 17.21
C ALA A 19 0.47 5.56 17.05
N THR A 20 1.13 6.35 17.92
CA THR A 20 1.05 7.82 17.87
C THR A 20 1.46 8.33 16.49
N GLY A 21 0.68 9.24 15.90
CA GLY A 21 0.91 9.72 14.53
C GLY A 21 0.11 9.00 13.44
N TRP A 22 -0.71 8.00 13.80
CA TRP A 22 -1.44 7.14 12.86
C TRP A 22 -2.96 7.26 12.92
N SER A 23 -3.51 8.32 13.52
CA SER A 23 -4.96 8.59 13.45
C SER A 23 -5.39 8.85 12.00
N TYR A 24 -6.69 8.74 11.71
CA TYR A 24 -7.17 8.91 10.33
C TYR A 24 -6.78 10.27 9.74
N ASP A 25 -6.89 11.34 10.53
CA ASP A 25 -6.57 12.69 10.08
C ASP A 25 -5.07 12.85 9.77
N GLU A 26 -4.21 12.10 10.46
CA GLU A 26 -2.76 12.09 10.23
C GLU A 26 -2.39 11.26 8.99
N VAL A 27 -3.11 10.16 8.70
CA VAL A 27 -2.83 9.32 7.53
C VAL A 27 -3.52 9.81 6.24
N LEU A 28 -4.61 10.58 6.33
CA LEU A 28 -5.35 11.09 5.18
C LEU A 28 -4.48 11.84 4.15
N PRO A 29 -3.55 12.73 4.55
CA PRO A 29 -2.61 13.35 3.61
C PRO A 29 -1.80 12.34 2.80
N TYR A 30 -1.43 11.20 3.39
CA TYR A 30 -0.67 10.16 2.71
C TYR A 30 -1.53 9.37 1.72
N PHE A 31 -2.78 9.05 2.08
CA PHE A 31 -3.74 8.47 1.13
C PHE A 31 -3.94 9.36 -0.09
N LYS A 32 -4.05 10.66 0.12
CA LYS A 32 -4.16 11.64 -0.97
C LYS A 32 -2.87 11.73 -1.78
N SER A 33 -1.70 11.69 -1.13
CA SER A 33 -0.43 11.88 -1.84
C SER A 33 -0.10 10.78 -2.85
N ILE A 34 -0.57 9.55 -2.62
CA ILE A 34 -0.21 8.40 -3.46
C ILE A 34 -1.11 8.22 -4.68
N GLU A 35 -2.25 8.90 -4.73
CA GLU A 35 -3.24 8.70 -5.79
C GLU A 35 -3.38 9.87 -6.76
N THR A 36 -3.71 9.52 -8.01
CA THR A 36 -4.34 10.41 -8.97
C THR A 36 -5.75 9.90 -9.22
N PHE A 37 -6.74 10.59 -8.69
CA PHE A 37 -8.14 10.16 -8.66
C PHE A 37 -8.93 10.70 -9.87
N HIS A 38 -9.52 9.80 -10.66
CA HIS A 38 -10.15 10.13 -11.95
C HIS A 38 -11.68 10.12 -11.94
N ILE A 39 -12.34 10.03 -10.78
CA ILE A 39 -13.81 9.97 -10.66
C ILE A 39 -14.35 11.38 -10.33
N PRO A 40 -14.88 12.13 -11.31
CA PRO A 40 -15.17 13.56 -11.14
C PRO A 40 -16.21 13.86 -10.06
N GLU A 41 -17.16 12.95 -9.84
CA GLU A 41 -18.24 13.09 -8.88
C GLU A 41 -17.73 13.28 -7.44
N TYR A 42 -16.55 12.74 -7.13
CA TYR A 42 -15.98 12.76 -5.78
C TYR A 42 -14.68 13.56 -5.67
N ALA A 43 -14.12 14.04 -6.79
CA ALA A 43 -12.83 14.72 -6.83
C ALA A 43 -12.71 15.92 -5.87
N ASN A 44 -13.82 16.61 -5.59
CA ASN A 44 -13.83 17.83 -4.79
C ASN A 44 -14.36 17.64 -3.35
N ASN A 45 -14.57 16.41 -2.88
CA ASN A 45 -15.10 16.16 -1.53
C ASN A 45 -14.05 16.32 -0.41
N GLY A 46 -12.79 16.58 -0.76
CA GLY A 46 -11.68 16.80 0.17
C GLY A 46 -10.86 15.56 0.56
N TYR A 47 -11.32 14.36 0.17
CA TYR A 47 -10.70 13.09 0.55
C TYR A 47 -9.72 12.53 -0.47
N HIS A 48 -9.65 13.08 -1.68
CA HIS A 48 -8.86 12.50 -2.77
C HIS A 48 -7.69 13.36 -3.21
N GLY A 49 -6.68 12.71 -3.78
CA GLY A 49 -5.51 13.32 -4.42
C GLY A 49 -5.58 13.27 -5.95
N ASP A 50 -4.88 14.20 -6.58
CA ASP A 50 -4.91 14.42 -8.04
C ASP A 50 -3.52 14.34 -8.70
N LYS A 51 -2.48 14.00 -7.93
CA LYS A 51 -1.07 14.13 -8.34
C LYS A 51 -0.18 12.94 -8.02
N GLY A 52 -0.70 11.93 -7.35
CA GLY A 52 0.06 10.76 -6.94
C GLY A 52 0.29 9.75 -8.06
N GLU A 53 1.14 8.77 -7.78
CA GLU A 53 1.65 7.82 -8.77
C GLU A 53 0.67 6.70 -9.14
N ILE A 54 -0.42 6.54 -8.37
CA ILE A 54 -1.40 5.47 -8.56
C ILE A 54 -2.70 6.04 -9.11
N ASP A 55 -3.00 5.75 -10.38
CA ASP A 55 -4.29 6.10 -11.00
C ASP A 55 -5.44 5.31 -10.38
N ILE A 56 -6.48 6.02 -9.95
CA ILE A 56 -7.70 5.45 -9.36
C ILE A 56 -8.90 5.77 -10.25
N GLY A 57 -9.68 4.76 -10.62
CA GLY A 57 -10.86 4.94 -11.45
C GLY A 57 -11.77 3.72 -11.49
N TYR A 58 -12.84 3.84 -12.27
CA TYR A 58 -13.72 2.72 -12.59
C TYR A 58 -13.22 1.93 -13.81
N THR A 59 -13.66 0.69 -13.91
CA THR A 59 -13.47 -0.08 -15.15
C THR A 59 -14.29 0.55 -16.28
N SER A 60 -13.78 0.52 -17.51
CA SER A 60 -14.50 1.02 -18.68
C SER A 60 -15.76 0.21 -18.98
N GLU A 61 -15.74 -1.08 -18.65
CA GLU A 61 -16.88 -1.98 -18.80
C GLU A 61 -17.38 -2.46 -17.43
N HIS A 62 -18.70 -2.57 -17.31
CA HIS A 62 -19.37 -3.14 -16.15
C HIS A 62 -20.52 -4.04 -16.61
N SER A 63 -20.78 -5.09 -15.84
CA SER A 63 -21.82 -6.05 -16.19
C SER A 63 -23.20 -5.53 -15.83
N ARG A 64 -24.22 -5.94 -16.59
CA ARG A 64 -25.63 -5.66 -16.27
C ARG A 64 -26.03 -6.14 -14.86
N SER A 65 -25.38 -7.20 -14.37
CA SER A 65 -25.57 -7.72 -13.02
C SER A 65 -25.04 -6.76 -11.95
N ASN A 66 -23.95 -6.05 -12.22
CA ASN A 66 -23.45 -5.01 -11.31
C ASN A 66 -24.46 -3.87 -11.19
N ASP A 67 -25.02 -3.39 -12.31
CA ASP A 67 -26.03 -2.34 -12.27
C ASP A 67 -27.31 -2.79 -11.58
N ALA A 68 -27.73 -4.05 -11.80
CA ALA A 68 -28.88 -4.62 -11.10
C ALA A 68 -28.66 -4.70 -9.59
N PHE A 69 -27.45 -5.08 -9.16
CA PHE A 69 -27.07 -5.09 -7.75
C PHE A 69 -27.13 -3.69 -7.14
N LEU A 70 -26.54 -2.69 -7.80
CA LEU A 70 -26.56 -1.30 -7.31
C LEU A 70 -27.99 -0.74 -7.24
N ARG A 71 -28.85 -1.04 -8.22
CA ARG A 71 -30.27 -0.67 -8.14
C ARG A 71 -30.97 -1.34 -6.96
N GLY A 72 -30.76 -2.64 -6.76
CA GLY A 72 -31.32 -3.37 -5.62
C GLY A 72 -30.89 -2.79 -4.27
N CYS A 73 -29.63 -2.34 -4.13
CA CYS A 73 -29.20 -1.62 -2.94
C CYS A 73 -29.99 -0.32 -2.72
N GLY A 74 -30.22 0.45 -3.78
CA GLY A 74 -31.05 1.66 -3.71
C GLY A 74 -32.51 1.37 -3.33
N GLU A 75 -33.10 0.29 -3.88
CA GLU A 75 -34.47 -0.14 -3.55
C GLU A 75 -34.63 -0.55 -2.08
N LEU A 76 -33.55 -1.03 -1.45
CA LEU A 76 -33.51 -1.34 -0.02
C LEU A 76 -33.25 -0.10 0.87
N GLY A 77 -33.10 1.09 0.27
CA GLY A 77 -32.91 2.35 1.00
C GLY A 77 -31.48 2.63 1.45
N TYR A 78 -30.48 1.91 0.93
CA TYR A 78 -29.08 2.27 1.18
C TYR A 78 -28.70 3.53 0.38
N GLU A 79 -27.74 4.31 0.88
CA GLU A 79 -27.23 5.48 0.18
C GLU A 79 -26.07 5.11 -0.76
N TYR A 80 -26.04 5.73 -1.95
CA TYR A 80 -24.90 5.63 -2.85
C TYR A 80 -23.79 6.58 -2.38
N VAL A 81 -22.64 6.04 -2.01
CA VAL A 81 -21.58 6.81 -1.34
C VAL A 81 -20.24 6.67 -2.05
N ASP A 82 -19.35 7.62 -1.77
CA ASP A 82 -17.92 7.42 -1.92
C ASP A 82 -17.35 6.75 -0.67
N TYR A 83 -17.15 5.43 -0.73
CA TYR A 83 -16.69 4.66 0.43
C TYR A 83 -15.25 4.96 0.86
N ASN A 84 -14.46 5.68 0.05
CA ASN A 84 -13.14 6.19 0.41
C ASN A 84 -13.17 7.66 0.86
N GLY A 85 -14.37 8.26 0.92
CA GLY A 85 -14.64 9.64 1.30
C GLY A 85 -15.17 9.76 2.74
N PRO A 86 -16.07 10.72 3.01
CA PRO A 86 -16.52 11.01 4.37
C PRO A 86 -17.39 9.91 4.99
N THR A 87 -18.12 9.16 4.18
CA THR A 87 -19.09 8.17 4.64
C THR A 87 -18.77 6.80 4.05
N GLN A 88 -18.38 5.83 4.89
CA GLN A 88 -18.11 4.46 4.44
C GLN A 88 -19.37 3.57 4.37
N THR A 89 -20.45 3.93 5.09
CA THR A 89 -21.68 3.13 5.13
C THR A 89 -22.57 3.46 3.94
N GLY A 90 -22.78 2.48 3.06
CA GLY A 90 -23.63 2.63 1.88
C GLY A 90 -23.24 1.61 0.81
N TYR A 91 -23.60 1.91 -0.44
CA TYR A 91 -23.19 1.12 -1.60
C TYR A 91 -22.50 2.00 -2.64
N SER A 92 -21.66 1.41 -3.48
CA SER A 92 -20.92 2.17 -4.49
C SER A 92 -20.43 1.27 -5.62
N ARG A 93 -20.09 1.89 -6.76
CA ARG A 93 -19.22 1.23 -7.74
C ARG A 93 -17.81 1.09 -7.16
N VAL A 94 -17.22 -0.07 -7.37
CA VAL A 94 -15.87 -0.38 -6.89
C VAL A 94 -14.85 0.48 -7.63
N GLN A 95 -14.00 1.18 -6.89
CA GLN A 95 -12.86 1.94 -7.39
C GLN A 95 -11.65 1.02 -7.52
N PHE A 96 -10.84 1.21 -8.54
CA PHE A 96 -9.71 0.35 -8.85
C PHE A 96 -8.41 1.13 -9.10
N ASN A 97 -7.27 0.55 -8.74
CA ASN A 97 -5.95 1.07 -9.11
C ASN A 97 -5.58 0.69 -10.56
N ILE A 98 -6.20 1.37 -11.52
CA ILE A 98 -6.09 1.11 -12.95
C ILE A 98 -5.92 2.39 -13.76
N LYS A 99 -5.22 2.26 -14.89
CA LYS A 99 -5.09 3.28 -15.93
C LYS A 99 -5.28 2.61 -17.28
N ASP A 100 -6.19 3.12 -18.11
CA ASP A 100 -6.47 2.59 -19.44
C ASP A 100 -6.76 1.08 -19.45
N GLY A 101 -7.53 0.60 -18.47
CA GLY A 101 -7.88 -0.81 -18.30
C GLY A 101 -6.76 -1.71 -17.75
N LEU A 102 -5.56 -1.17 -17.51
CA LEU A 102 -4.41 -1.92 -17.01
C LEU A 102 -4.15 -1.63 -15.54
N ARG A 103 -3.76 -2.66 -14.79
CA ARG A 103 -3.34 -2.55 -13.40
C ARG A 103 -2.17 -1.56 -13.24
N VAL A 104 -2.25 -0.71 -12.21
CA VAL A 104 -1.12 0.08 -11.72
C VAL A 104 -0.57 -0.55 -10.45
N SER A 105 0.50 -1.34 -10.57
CA SER A 105 1.22 -1.88 -9.41
C SER A 105 2.11 -0.81 -8.76
N SER A 106 2.54 -1.02 -7.51
CA SER A 106 3.49 -0.13 -6.84
C SER A 106 4.81 -0.01 -7.61
N ALA A 107 5.26 -1.08 -8.28
CA ALA A 107 6.43 -1.02 -9.16
C ALA A 107 6.18 -0.08 -10.35
N LYS A 108 5.01 -0.18 -11.00
CA LYS A 108 4.65 0.68 -12.14
C LYS A 108 4.53 2.14 -11.73
N GLY A 109 3.85 2.43 -10.62
CA GLY A 109 3.66 3.80 -10.11
C GLY A 109 4.96 4.43 -9.63
N PHE A 110 5.68 3.77 -8.72
CA PHE A 110 6.78 4.40 -7.98
C PHE A 110 8.18 4.11 -8.51
N ILE A 111 8.38 3.03 -9.27
CA ILE A 111 9.73 2.56 -9.62
C ILE A 111 10.04 2.69 -11.11
N LEU A 112 9.18 2.18 -11.98
CA LEU A 112 9.50 2.02 -13.40
C LEU A 112 9.80 3.35 -14.11
N SER A 113 9.15 4.44 -13.70
CA SER A 113 9.34 5.78 -14.27
C SER A 113 10.65 6.44 -13.83
N ILE A 114 11.17 6.10 -12.64
CA ILE A 114 12.33 6.78 -12.03
C ILE A 114 13.62 5.96 -12.08
N ILE A 115 13.54 4.64 -12.28
CA ILE A 115 14.70 3.75 -12.16
C ILE A 115 15.83 4.09 -13.15
N LYS A 116 15.49 4.60 -14.34
CA LYS A 116 16.47 5.00 -15.35
C LYS A 116 17.09 6.37 -15.09
N SER A 117 16.41 7.24 -14.34
CA SER A 117 16.83 8.64 -14.13
C SER A 117 17.51 8.86 -12.78
N ARG A 118 17.40 7.92 -11.83
CA ARG A 118 17.98 8.02 -10.49
C ARG A 118 19.20 7.10 -10.32
N PRO A 119 20.44 7.60 -10.51
CA PRO A 119 21.65 6.79 -10.42
C PRO A 119 21.95 6.27 -9.00
N ASN A 120 21.30 6.84 -7.99
CA ASN A 120 21.41 6.46 -6.59
C ASN A 120 20.37 5.39 -6.15
N LEU A 121 19.55 4.88 -7.06
CA LEU A 121 18.59 3.80 -6.80
C LEU A 121 19.08 2.52 -7.49
N HIS A 122 19.36 1.49 -6.69
CA HIS A 122 19.77 0.18 -7.19
C HIS A 122 18.71 -0.85 -6.84
N ILE A 123 18.35 -1.71 -7.81
CA ILE A 123 17.37 -2.77 -7.63
C ILE A 123 18.00 -4.09 -8.06
N THR A 124 17.90 -5.09 -7.19
CA THR A 124 18.26 -6.47 -7.52
C THR A 124 17.02 -7.33 -7.45
N LEU A 125 16.72 -8.02 -8.54
CA LEU A 125 15.65 -9.01 -8.61
C LEU A 125 16.20 -10.40 -8.30
N GLU A 126 15.30 -11.34 -8.02
CA GLU A 126 15.66 -12.73 -7.73
C GLU A 126 16.69 -12.81 -6.59
N SER A 127 16.47 -11.97 -5.58
CA SER A 127 17.37 -11.77 -4.45
C SER A 127 16.58 -11.90 -3.16
N ILE A 128 16.74 -13.02 -2.47
CA ILE A 128 15.97 -13.34 -1.26
C ILE A 128 16.82 -12.94 -0.05
N ALA A 129 16.36 -11.96 0.73
CA ALA A 129 17.02 -11.61 1.98
C ALA A 129 16.93 -12.78 2.98
N THR A 130 18.06 -13.20 3.52
CA THR A 130 18.15 -14.38 4.40
C THR A 130 18.52 -14.03 5.83
N LYS A 131 19.26 -12.93 6.06
CA LYS A 131 19.65 -12.47 7.40
C LYS A 131 20.00 -10.98 7.41
N ILE A 132 19.65 -10.28 8.48
CA ILE A 132 20.13 -8.94 8.79
C ILE A 132 21.35 -9.07 9.70
N GLU A 133 22.44 -8.40 9.35
CA GLU A 133 23.65 -8.37 10.15
C GLU A 133 23.58 -7.25 11.19
N PHE A 134 23.99 -7.53 12.44
CA PHE A 134 23.98 -6.57 13.53
C PHE A 134 25.36 -6.41 14.19
N GLU A 135 25.74 -5.16 14.46
CA GLU A 135 26.84 -4.82 15.39
C GLU A 135 26.19 -4.32 16.70
N GLY A 136 26.11 -5.20 17.70
CA GLY A 136 25.34 -4.94 18.91
C GLY A 136 23.85 -4.80 18.60
N LYS A 137 23.28 -3.61 18.82
CA LYS A 137 21.87 -3.30 18.52
C LYS A 137 21.67 -2.61 17.16
N ARG A 138 22.74 -2.36 16.40
CA ARG A 138 22.67 -1.60 15.15
C ARG A 138 22.69 -2.55 13.95
N ALA A 139 21.68 -2.48 13.09
CA ALA A 139 21.70 -3.18 11.81
C ALA A 139 22.78 -2.56 10.89
N VAL A 140 23.61 -3.41 10.28
CA VAL A 140 24.78 -2.96 9.48
C VAL A 140 24.78 -3.46 8.05
N GLY A 141 23.85 -4.34 7.70
CA GLY A 141 23.74 -4.87 6.35
C GLY A 141 22.76 -6.02 6.26
N VAL A 142 22.63 -6.56 5.05
CA VAL A 142 21.74 -7.67 4.74
C VAL A 142 22.51 -8.71 3.93
N HIS A 143 22.39 -9.95 4.36
CA HIS A 143 22.73 -11.12 3.56
C HIS A 143 21.53 -11.51 2.72
N PHE A 144 21.77 -11.81 1.45
CA PHE A 144 20.74 -12.29 0.54
C PHE A 144 21.30 -13.38 -0.37
N GLU A 145 20.43 -14.31 -0.75
CA GLU A 145 20.71 -15.33 -1.74
C GLU A 145 20.31 -14.82 -3.13
N LYS A 146 21.17 -15.07 -4.12
CA LYS A 146 20.91 -14.84 -5.54
C LYS A 146 21.58 -15.93 -6.38
N TYR A 147 20.80 -16.65 -7.17
CA TYR A 147 21.26 -17.71 -8.07
C TYR A 147 22.18 -18.76 -7.41
N GLY A 148 21.84 -19.20 -6.21
CA GLY A 148 22.55 -20.18 -5.39
C GLY A 148 23.73 -19.61 -4.60
N SER A 149 24.02 -18.31 -4.71
CA SER A 149 25.15 -17.67 -4.03
C SER A 149 24.68 -16.71 -2.95
N ILE A 150 25.35 -16.73 -1.79
CA ILE A 150 25.10 -15.76 -0.71
C ILE A 150 25.96 -14.52 -0.93
N HIS A 151 25.29 -13.36 -0.86
CA HIS A 151 25.89 -12.04 -0.99
C HIS A 151 25.61 -11.21 0.26
N PHE A 152 26.49 -10.26 0.55
CA PHE A 152 26.32 -9.30 1.64
C PHE A 152 26.38 -7.86 1.12
N ILE A 153 25.44 -7.02 1.55
CA ILE A 153 25.47 -5.57 1.31
C ILE A 153 25.48 -4.83 2.64
N ARG A 154 26.47 -3.95 2.81
CA ARG A 154 26.59 -3.07 3.99
C ARG A 154 25.64 -1.87 3.87
N ALA A 155 24.89 -1.61 4.93
CA ALA A 155 24.06 -0.43 5.08
C ALA A 155 24.77 0.60 5.98
N ARG A 156 24.94 1.83 5.47
CA ARG A 156 25.61 2.91 6.23
C ARG A 156 24.70 3.62 7.23
N ARG A 157 23.38 3.59 7.00
CA ARG A 157 22.40 4.30 7.82
C ARG A 157 21.41 3.33 8.42
N GLU A 158 20.57 2.74 7.57
CA GLU A 158 19.41 1.98 7.99
C GLU A 158 19.15 0.77 7.08
N VAL A 159 18.42 -0.21 7.62
CA VAL A 159 17.83 -1.33 6.90
C VAL A 159 16.32 -1.25 7.11
N ILE A 160 15.56 -1.15 6.02
CA ILE A 160 14.09 -1.07 6.06
C ILE A 160 13.51 -2.42 5.61
N LEU A 161 12.70 -3.04 6.45
CA LEU A 161 12.03 -4.29 6.13
C LEU A 161 10.68 -4.04 5.47
N SER A 162 10.56 -4.54 4.23
CA SER A 162 9.34 -4.46 3.43
C SER A 162 9.01 -5.81 2.77
N ALA A 163 9.33 -6.93 3.44
CA ALA A 163 9.14 -8.30 2.93
C ALA A 163 7.72 -8.86 3.18
N GLY A 164 6.76 -7.98 3.47
CA GLY A 164 5.41 -8.34 3.91
C GLY A 164 5.36 -8.83 5.36
N ALA A 165 4.15 -9.03 5.90
CA ALA A 165 3.95 -9.37 7.32
C ALA A 165 4.66 -10.67 7.73
N LEU A 166 4.55 -11.72 6.90
CA LEU A 166 5.17 -13.02 7.17
C LEU A 166 6.69 -13.00 6.95
N GLY A 167 7.13 -12.51 5.78
CA GLY A 167 8.54 -12.50 5.43
C GLY A 167 9.38 -11.60 6.34
N SER A 168 8.83 -10.46 6.76
CA SER A 168 9.55 -9.56 7.67
C SER A 168 9.69 -10.16 9.07
N ALA A 169 8.63 -10.78 9.61
CA ALA A 169 8.69 -11.46 10.90
C ALA A 169 9.68 -12.65 10.89
N GLN A 170 9.63 -13.48 9.85
CA GLN A 170 10.56 -14.59 9.67
C GLN A 170 12.01 -14.08 9.60
N LEU A 171 12.28 -13.05 8.80
CA LEU A 171 13.62 -12.51 8.65
C LEU A 171 14.16 -11.92 9.96
N LEU A 172 13.32 -11.26 10.76
CA LEU A 172 13.71 -10.80 12.10
C LEU A 172 14.14 -11.97 12.99
N MET A 173 13.35 -13.05 13.04
CA MET A 173 13.68 -14.24 13.83
C MET A 173 14.99 -14.89 13.37
N LEU A 174 15.17 -15.08 12.06
CA LEU A 174 16.43 -15.59 11.49
C LEU A 174 17.64 -14.70 11.78
N SER A 175 17.39 -13.42 12.10
CA SER A 175 18.41 -12.42 12.44
C SER A 175 18.64 -12.27 13.95
N GLY A 176 18.01 -13.11 14.78
CA GLY A 176 18.14 -13.05 16.23
C GLY A 176 17.25 -12.00 16.90
N VAL A 177 16.21 -11.52 16.22
CA VAL A 177 15.19 -10.62 16.76
C VAL A 177 13.86 -11.38 16.83
N GLY A 178 13.60 -12.00 17.98
CA GLY A 178 12.41 -12.80 18.22
C GLY A 178 12.40 -13.39 19.63
N PRO A 179 11.42 -14.24 19.96
CA PRO A 179 11.41 -15.00 21.20
C PRO A 179 12.71 -15.80 21.37
N LYS A 180 13.26 -15.85 22.59
CA LYS A 180 14.58 -16.46 22.84
C LYS A 180 14.57 -17.99 22.69
N GLU A 181 13.42 -18.60 22.93
CA GLU A 181 13.23 -20.06 22.96
C GLU A 181 13.03 -20.68 21.56
N GLN A 182 12.98 -19.87 20.50
CA GLN A 182 12.81 -20.29 19.11
C GLN A 182 14.11 -20.10 18.32
#